data_AF-S9QGF6-F1
#
_entry.id   AF-S9QGF6-F1
#
_cell.length_a   1.000
_cell.length_b   1.000
_cell.length_c   1.000
_cell.angle_alpha   90.00
_cell.angle_beta   90.00
_cell.angle_gamma   90.00
#
_symmetry.space_group_name_H-M   'P 1'
#
loop_
_entity.id
_entity.type
_entity.pdbx_description
1 polymer ?
#
loop_
_entity_poly.entity_id
_entity_poly.type
_entity_poly.pdbx_seq_one_letter_code
_entity_poly.pdbx_strand_id
1 'polypeptide(L)'
;MATGIAVEREFRASLKEALMSGVKAALAENPQAGLEEIRAHAIYHARESVPDAIAYLVPGDGVLDRLALRAYREAVEGLGDPTPKKWTGSGRHALHVGR
;
A
#
# COMPACT_ATOMS: atom_id res chain seq x y z
N MET A 1 -3.51 -31.29 -3.03
CA MET A 1 -3.04 -30.52 -4.21
C MET A 1 -3.67 -29.14 -4.13
N ALA A 2 -2.89 -28.08 -3.91
CA ALA A 2 -3.42 -26.73 -4.03
C ALA A 2 -3.73 -26.47 -5.51
N THR A 3 -4.91 -25.95 -5.81
CA THR A 3 -5.26 -25.56 -7.19
C THR A 3 -4.41 -24.35 -7.61
N GLY A 4 -4.14 -24.17 -8.91
CA GLY A 4 -3.32 -23.04 -9.39
C GLY A 4 -3.82 -21.66 -8.92
N ILE A 5 -5.13 -21.54 -8.67
CA ILE A 5 -5.77 -20.34 -8.11
C ILE A 5 -5.35 -20.09 -6.65
N ALA A 6 -5.24 -21.14 -5.83
CA ALA A 6 -4.83 -21.02 -4.44
C ALA A 6 -3.37 -20.56 -4.33
N VAL A 7 -2.50 -21.11 -5.18
CA VAL A 7 -1.08 -20.73 -5.27
C VAL A 7 -0.93 -19.27 -5.71
N GLU A 8 -1.65 -18.85 -6.75
CA GLU A 8 -1.63 -17.46 -7.18
C GLU A 8 -2.10 -16.51 -6.07
N ARG A 9 -3.16 -16.88 -5.34
CA ARG A 9 -3.66 -16.10 -4.22
C ARG A 9 -2.63 -15.95 -3.11
N GLU A 10 -1.90 -17.01 -2.79
CA GLU A 10 -0.82 -17.00 -1.80
C GLU A 10 0.29 -16.05 -2.23
N PHE A 11 0.80 -16.17 -3.46
CA PHE A 11 1.83 -15.26 -3.97
C PHE A 11 1.37 -13.79 -3.99
N ARG A 12 0.11 -13.52 -4.33
CA ARG A 12 -0.44 -12.14 -4.25
C ARG A 12 -0.50 -11.62 -2.82
N ALA A 13 -0.84 -12.48 -1.85
CA ALA A 13 -0.84 -12.12 -0.45
C ALA A 13 0.59 -11.81 0.03
N SER A 14 1.55 -12.69 -0.25
CA SER A 14 2.95 -12.50 0.12
C SER A 14 3.54 -11.22 -0.47
N LEU A 15 3.25 -10.92 -1.76
CA LEU A 15 3.68 -9.66 -2.37
C LEU A 15 3.06 -8.43 -1.69
N LYS A 16 1.77 -8.48 -1.37
CA LYS A 16 1.10 -7.39 -0.66
C LYS A 16 1.73 -7.17 0.72
N GLU A 17 1.95 -8.24 1.48
CA GLU A 17 2.53 -8.18 2.81
C GLU A 17 3.95 -7.63 2.79
N ALA A 18 4.78 -8.06 1.84
CA ALA A 18 6.14 -7.56 1.67
C ALA A 18 6.16 -6.06 1.33
N LEU A 19 5.31 -5.60 0.41
CA LEU A 19 5.20 -4.17 0.10
C LEU A 19 4.78 -3.34 1.33
N MET A 20 3.81 -3.84 2.09
CA MET A 20 3.31 -3.17 3.29
C MET A 20 4.37 -3.13 4.41
N SER A 21 5.15 -4.21 4.56
CA SER A 21 6.31 -4.26 5.46
C SER A 21 7.37 -3.26 5.05
N GLY A 22 7.74 -3.23 3.76
CA GLY A 22 8.73 -2.30 3.23
C GLY A 22 8.35 -0.83 3.38
N VAL A 23 7.07 -0.49 3.19
CA VAL A 23 6.55 0.87 3.47
C VAL A 23 6.70 1.22 4.95
N LYS A 24 6.32 0.32 5.86
CA LYS A 24 6.41 0.55 7.31
C LYS A 24 7.86 0.71 7.76
N ALA A 25 8.77 -0.08 7.23
CA ALA A 25 10.20 0.03 7.48
C ALA A 25 10.73 1.40 7.03
N ALA A 26 10.44 1.80 5.79
CA ALA A 26 10.85 3.11 5.27
C ALA A 26 10.34 4.28 6.11
N LEU A 27 9.06 4.24 6.54
CA LEU A 27 8.49 5.26 7.43
C LEU A 27 9.10 5.25 8.84
N ALA A 28 9.48 4.09 9.36
CA ALA A 28 10.13 3.97 10.66
C ALA A 28 11.58 4.48 10.64
N GLU A 29 12.30 4.23 9.54
CA GLU A 29 13.67 4.72 9.35
C GLU A 29 13.72 6.22 9.07
N ASN A 30 12.83 6.72 8.21
CA ASN A 30 12.73 8.13 7.87
C ASN A 30 11.25 8.58 7.74
N PRO A 31 10.65 9.11 8.82
CA PRO A 31 9.27 9.61 8.79
C PRO A 31 9.03 10.81 7.86
N GLN A 32 10.09 11.48 7.40
CA GLN A 32 10.02 12.63 6.48
C GLN A 32 10.40 12.24 5.05
N ALA A 33 10.60 10.94 4.77
CA ALA A 33 10.90 10.44 3.44
C ALA A 33 9.85 10.88 2.41
N GLY A 34 10.32 11.28 1.23
CA GLY A 34 9.45 11.57 0.12
C GLY A 34 8.74 10.30 -0.38
N LEU A 35 7.59 10.47 -1.03
CA LEU A 35 6.81 9.34 -1.57
C LEU A 35 7.62 8.47 -2.54
N GLU A 36 8.51 9.05 -3.33
CA GLU A 36 9.37 8.29 -4.25
C GLU A 36 10.40 7.42 -3.52
N GLU A 37 10.98 7.93 -2.42
CA GLU A 37 11.93 7.19 -1.59
C GLU A 37 11.23 6.00 -0.90
N ILE A 38 10.06 6.25 -0.29
CA ILE A 38 9.24 5.20 0.34
C ILE A 38 8.85 4.12 -0.68
N ARG A 39 8.48 4.55 -1.89
CA ARG A 39 8.11 3.64 -2.98
C ARG A 39 9.29 2.78 -3.42
N ALA A 40 10.45 3.39 -3.66
CA ALA A 40 11.66 2.68 -4.06
C ALA A 40 12.06 1.65 -2.99
N HIS A 41 12.01 2.05 -1.71
CA HIS A 41 12.31 1.17 -0.59
C HIS A 41 11.32 0.01 -0.49
N ALA A 42 10.01 0.26 -0.62
CA ALA A 42 9.00 -0.79 -0.58
C ALA A 42 9.17 -1.82 -1.71
N ILE A 43 9.47 -1.36 -2.93
CA ILE A 43 9.72 -2.24 -4.07
C ILE A 43 11.01 -3.05 -3.86
N TYR A 44 12.07 -2.40 -3.37
CA TYR A 44 13.32 -3.06 -3.05
C TYR A 44 13.11 -4.17 -2.02
N HIS A 45 12.46 -3.86 -0.91
CA HIS A 45 12.12 -4.82 0.12
C HIS A 45 11.28 -5.98 -0.42
N ALA A 46 10.28 -5.72 -1.26
CA ALA A 46 9.47 -6.78 -1.86
C ALA A 46 10.29 -7.71 -2.77
N ARG A 47 11.27 -7.17 -3.51
CA ARG A 47 12.18 -7.96 -4.36
C ARG A 47 13.08 -8.88 -3.54
N GLU A 48 13.55 -8.43 -2.38
CA GLU A 48 14.39 -9.24 -1.50
C GLU A 48 13.58 -10.26 -0.70
N SER A 49 12.40 -9.87 -0.20
CA SER A 49 11.60 -10.69 0.70
C SER A 49 10.81 -11.78 -0.01
N VAL A 50 10.33 -11.54 -1.23
CA VAL A 50 9.43 -12.46 -1.95
C VAL A 50 9.79 -12.61 -3.45
N PRO A 51 11.04 -12.98 -3.78
CA PRO A 51 11.49 -13.11 -5.17
C PRO A 51 10.63 -14.12 -5.95
N ASP A 52 10.23 -15.23 -5.33
CA ASP A 52 9.39 -16.27 -5.97
C ASP A 52 8.00 -15.75 -6.34
N ALA A 53 7.40 -14.92 -5.49
CA ALA A 53 6.09 -14.33 -5.77
C ALA A 53 6.16 -13.40 -6.98
N ILE A 54 7.24 -12.62 -7.10
CA ILE A 54 7.45 -11.72 -8.24
C ILE A 54 7.74 -12.53 -9.51
N ALA A 55 8.56 -13.57 -9.42
CA ALA A 55 8.87 -14.45 -10.54
C ALA A 55 7.62 -15.20 -11.05
N TYR A 56 6.73 -15.61 -10.15
CA TYR A 56 5.49 -16.29 -10.50
C TYR A 56 4.44 -15.33 -11.08
N LEU A 57 4.24 -14.16 -10.46
CA LEU A 57 3.19 -13.22 -10.86
C LEU A 57 3.57 -12.38 -12.08
N VAL A 58 4.86 -12.23 -12.38
CA VAL A 58 5.41 -11.46 -13.50
C VAL A 58 4.70 -10.09 -13.63
N PRO A 59 4.79 -9.23 -12.60
CA PRO A 59 4.08 -7.96 -12.61
C PRO A 59 4.55 -7.10 -13.79
N GLY A 60 3.59 -6.65 -14.60
CA GLY A 60 3.85 -5.79 -15.75
C GLY A 60 4.41 -4.41 -15.36
N ASP A 61 4.73 -3.63 -16.38
CA ASP A 61 5.36 -2.33 -16.20
C ASP A 61 4.50 -1.38 -15.31
N GLY A 62 5.15 -0.75 -14.33
CA GLY A 62 4.50 0.11 -13.35
C GLY A 62 3.49 -0.57 -12.42
N VAL A 63 3.36 -1.90 -12.40
CA VAL A 63 2.44 -2.59 -11.47
C VAL A 63 2.96 -2.53 -10.03
N LEU A 64 4.24 -2.84 -9.82
CA LEU A 64 4.86 -2.76 -8.49
C LEU A 64 4.80 -1.33 -7.92
N ASP A 65 4.95 -0.34 -8.79
CA ASP A 65 4.82 1.09 -8.46
C ASP A 65 3.43 1.44 -7.92
N ARG A 66 2.38 1.01 -8.63
CA ARG A 66 0.98 1.18 -8.21
C ARG A 66 0.65 0.42 -6.93
N LEU A 67 1.17 -0.79 -6.77
CA LEU A 67 0.96 -1.59 -5.56
C LEU A 67 1.68 -0.99 -4.35
N ALA A 68 2.90 -0.48 -4.52
CA ALA A 68 3.64 0.23 -3.47
C ALA A 68 2.91 1.51 -3.05
N LEU A 69 2.39 2.30 -4.00
CA LEU A 69 1.59 3.48 -3.70
C LEU A 69 0.32 3.15 -2.91
N ARG A 70 -0.34 2.04 -3.26
CA ARG A 70 -1.51 1.55 -2.53
C ARG A 70 -1.13 1.13 -1.11
N ALA A 71 -0.05 0.36 -0.94
CA ALA A 71 0.45 -0.06 0.36
C ALA A 71 0.82 1.14 1.26
N TYR A 72 1.39 2.20 0.68
CA TYR A 72 1.64 3.46 1.37
C TYR A 72 0.37 4.09 1.92
N ARG A 73 -0.68 4.23 1.09
CA ARG A 73 -1.97 4.76 1.52
C ARG A 73 -2.58 3.92 2.65
N GLU A 74 -2.62 2.60 2.49
CA GLU A 74 -3.14 1.67 3.51
C GLU A 74 -2.35 1.79 4.83
N ALA A 75 -1.03 1.95 4.78
CA ALA A 75 -0.20 2.13 5.97
C ALA A 75 -0.47 3.46 6.68
N VAL A 76 -0.58 4.56 5.92
CA VAL A 76 -0.85 5.90 6.44
C VAL A 76 -2.28 6.01 7.01
N GLU A 77 -3.27 5.42 6.33
CA GLU A 77 -4.65 5.34 6.82
C GLU A 77 -4.73 4.52 8.12
N GLY A 78 -3.96 3.43 8.23
CA GLY A 78 -3.90 2.59 9.42
C GLY A 78 -3.18 3.22 10.63
N LEU A 79 -2.35 4.24 10.41
CA LEU A 79 -1.65 4.98 11.47
C LEU A 79 -2.51 6.06 12.14
N GLY A 80 -3.71 6.35 11.60
CA GLY A 80 -4.55 7.46 12.04
C GLY A 80 -4.06 8.79 11.47
N ASP A 81 -4.68 9.20 10.37
CA ASP A 81 -4.69 10.55 9.76
C ASP A 81 -3.49 11.50 10.07
N PRO A 82 -2.48 11.59 9.19
CA PRO A 82 -1.58 12.73 9.14
C PRO A 82 -2.06 13.80 8.14
N THR A 83 -3.36 13.89 7.81
CA THR A 83 -3.78 14.92 6.86
C THR A 83 -3.52 16.30 7.48
N PRO A 84 -2.85 17.23 6.78
CA PRO A 84 -2.91 18.62 7.20
C PRO A 84 -4.38 19.02 7.14
N LYS A 85 -4.94 19.27 8.33
CA LYS A 85 -6.30 19.73 8.61
C LYS A 85 -6.72 20.86 7.68
N LYS A 86 -7.19 20.56 6.45
CA LYS A 86 -8.16 21.28 5.60
C LYS A 86 -8.52 20.44 4.36
N TRP A 87 -9.33 19.38 4.55
CA TRP A 87 -10.23 18.95 3.47
C TRP A 87 -11.61 19.55 3.74
N THR A 88 -11.87 20.72 3.16
CA THR A 88 -13.21 21.32 3.14
C THR A 88 -13.85 20.99 1.80
N GLY A 89 -14.74 20.00 1.78
CA GLY A 89 -15.58 19.79 0.60
C GLY A 89 -16.10 18.36 0.46
N SER A 90 -17.21 18.06 1.12
CA SER A 90 -18.42 17.71 0.37
C SER A 90 -19.60 17.63 1.34
N GLY A 91 -20.57 18.51 1.11
CA GLY A 91 -21.73 18.69 1.95
C GLY A 91 -22.68 17.51 1.94
N ARG A 92 -23.35 17.33 3.07
CA ARG A 92 -24.76 16.94 3.09
C ARG A 92 -25.47 17.84 4.09
N HIS A 93 -26.17 18.82 3.54
CA HIS A 93 -27.34 19.43 4.18
C HIS A 93 -28.25 18.30 4.69
N ALA A 94 -28.41 18.21 6.00
CA ALA A 94 -29.65 17.71 6.59
C ALA A 94 -30.20 18.87 7.42
N LEU A 95 -30.98 19.71 6.74
CA LEU A 95 -31.76 20.77 7.35
C LEU A 95 -32.69 20.12 8.38
N HIS A 96 -32.52 20.56 9.63
CA HIS A 96 -33.47 20.36 10.70
C HIS A 96 -34.78 21.06 10.28
N VAL A 97 -35.78 20.29 9.85
CA VAL A 97 -37.16 20.79 9.77
C VAL A 97 -37.69 20.80 11.18
N GLY A 98 -37.84 22.00 11.74
CA GLY A 98 -38.54 22.21 12.98
C GLY A 98 -40.06 22.05 12.81
N ARG A 99 -40.71 21.64 13.89
CA ARG A 99 -41.87 22.35 14.42
C ARG A 99 -42.05 22.02 15.90
#